data_AF-A0AAV9BY55-F1
#
_entry.id   AF-A0AAV9BY55-F1
#
_cell.length_a   1.000
_cell.length_b   1.000
_cell.length_c   1.000
_cell.angle_alpha   90.00
_cell.angle_beta   90.00
_cell.angle_gamma   90.00
#
_symmetry.space_group_name_H-M   'P 1'
#
loop_
_entity.id
_entity.type
_entity.pdbx_description
1 polymer ?
#
loop_
_entity_poly.entity_id
_entity_poly.type
_entity_poly.pdbx_seq_one_letter_code
_entity_poly.pdbx_strand_id
1 'polypeptide(L)'
;MWLLLLLFLAPQQLGFGLGLVHNLISNEEYCKDDFPSGFVFGAATSAYQYEGAVDVDGRSPSIWDTFTHAGHMSDKSTGDITAGGYYKYKEDVKRMSDMGLEAYRFSISWSRLIPTGRGEINPKGLEYYNNVIDELIKYGIQPHVTLFHQDLPQIIEDEYSGWLSPKIVEDFTAYADVCFREFGDRVQHWTTFNEPNVEAIASYDLGSFPPQRCSYPFGLANCSAGNSTIEPYTAVNHILLAHTEVASLYKRKYQVKQNGWIGMDIYTMWMSPLTNSTEDIIATQRALDFLIGWIINPLVFGDYPEIMKKRAGSRIPSFTNLQSEQLIGSFDFIGINYYSSAYVEDDIDLFETALRDYEKDISVKMTVSRNETPTSVVQALSPFASSASLLLLLSDNFCSMLHLLISV
;
A
#
# COMPACT_ATOMS: atom_id res chain seq x y z
N MET A 1 27.05 -4.71 13.85
CA MET A 1 27.69 -5.99 13.50
C MET A 1 27.26 -7.04 14.52
N TRP A 2 26.12 -7.69 14.28
CA TRP A 2 25.64 -8.85 15.04
C TRP A 2 25.00 -9.80 14.02
N LEU A 3 25.65 -10.95 13.78
CA LEU A 3 25.10 -12.07 13.02
C LEU A 3 24.11 -12.82 13.93
N LEU A 4 22.89 -13.08 13.44
CA LEU A 4 21.97 -14.03 14.05
C LEU A 4 22.06 -15.36 13.28
N LEU A 5 22.54 -16.39 13.98
CA LEU A 5 22.66 -17.77 13.51
C LEU A 5 21.52 -18.55 14.16
N LEU A 6 20.51 -18.99 13.38
CA LEU A 6 19.46 -19.87 13.86
C LEU A 6 19.79 -21.32 13.45
N LEU A 7 20.11 -22.13 14.47
CA LEU A 7 20.33 -23.57 14.36
C LEU A 7 18.97 -24.30 14.32
N PHE A 8 18.70 -25.01 13.24
CA PHE A 8 17.62 -26.00 13.16
C PHE A 8 18.07 -27.32 13.79
N LEU A 9 17.37 -27.79 14.83
CA LEU A 9 17.43 -29.19 15.26
C LEU A 9 16.36 -29.98 14.49
N ALA A 10 16.78 -30.73 13.48
CA ALA A 10 15.96 -31.75 12.84
C ALA A 10 15.96 -33.03 13.71
N PRO A 11 14.80 -33.60 14.10
CA PRO A 11 14.77 -34.92 14.69
C PRO A 11 14.96 -35.99 13.61
N GLN A 12 16.04 -36.76 13.72
CA GLN A 12 16.26 -37.97 12.94
C GLN A 12 15.19 -39.03 13.26
N GLN A 13 14.78 -39.77 12.23
CA GLN A 13 13.87 -40.91 12.29
C GLN A 13 14.42 -42.05 13.16
N LEU A 14 13.55 -42.71 13.93
CA LEU A 14 13.65 -44.14 14.29
C LEU A 14 12.30 -44.66 14.82
N GLY A 15 11.79 -45.74 14.19
CA GLY A 15 10.98 -46.77 14.88
C GLY A 15 9.45 -46.73 14.70
N PHE A 16 8.93 -47.74 14.01
CA PHE A 16 7.50 -48.09 13.89
C PHE A 16 6.84 -48.39 15.25
N GLY A 17 5.63 -47.87 15.45
CA GLY A 17 4.70 -48.29 16.51
C GLY A 17 3.32 -47.64 16.33
N LEU A 18 2.34 -48.41 15.87
CA LEU A 18 0.93 -47.99 15.75
C LEU A 18 0.37 -47.59 17.13
N GLY A 19 -0.03 -46.33 17.27
CA GLY A 19 -0.74 -45.83 18.44
C GLY A 19 -1.20 -44.39 18.24
N LEU A 20 -2.50 -44.21 17.97
CA LEU A 20 -3.32 -43.01 18.15
C LEU A 20 -2.55 -41.68 18.27
N VAL A 21 -2.30 -41.02 17.13
CA VAL A 21 -1.96 -39.60 17.12
C VAL A 21 -3.25 -38.83 17.39
N HIS A 22 -3.49 -38.49 18.66
CA HIS A 22 -4.34 -37.35 18.96
C HIS A 22 -3.66 -36.12 18.34
N ASN A 23 -4.37 -35.41 17.47
CA ASN A 23 -3.97 -34.08 17.01
C ASN A 23 -3.83 -33.17 18.24
N LEU A 24 -2.61 -33.04 18.75
CA LEU A 24 -2.22 -31.90 19.56
C LEU A 24 -2.11 -30.72 18.59
N ILE A 25 -3.23 -30.04 18.36
CA ILE A 25 -3.17 -28.63 18.00
C ILE A 25 -2.51 -28.00 19.23
N SER A 26 -1.26 -27.58 19.12
CA SER A 26 -0.69 -26.72 20.14
C SER A 26 -1.53 -25.44 20.13
N ASN A 27 -2.35 -25.26 21.16
CA ASN A 27 -2.85 -23.93 21.51
C ASN A 27 -1.63 -23.15 22.02
N GLU A 28 -0.77 -22.72 21.11
CA GLU A 28 0.23 -21.71 21.44
C GLU A 28 -0.52 -20.40 21.65
N GLU A 29 -0.80 -20.08 22.91
CA GLU A 29 -1.28 -18.76 23.31
C GLU A 29 -0.08 -17.81 23.27
N TYR A 30 -0.03 -16.96 22.25
CA TYR A 30 0.94 -15.86 22.17
C TYR A 30 0.46 -14.66 22.99
N CYS A 31 1.40 -13.94 23.57
CA CYS A 31 1.17 -12.72 24.32
C CYS A 31 2.10 -11.59 23.86
N LYS A 32 1.87 -10.37 24.37
CA LYS A 32 2.68 -9.20 24.01
C LYS A 32 4.16 -9.37 24.38
N ASP A 33 4.46 -10.12 25.44
CA ASP A 33 5.82 -10.35 25.92
C ASP A 33 6.65 -11.28 25.00
N ASP A 34 6.01 -11.95 24.03
CA ASP A 34 6.70 -12.71 23.00
C ASP A 34 7.32 -11.83 21.90
N PHE A 35 7.06 -10.51 21.93
CA PHE A 35 7.58 -9.53 20.98
C PHE A 35 8.69 -8.66 21.60
N PRO A 36 9.59 -8.08 20.78
CA PRO A 36 10.63 -7.19 21.29
C PRO A 36 10.07 -6.05 22.14
N SER A 37 10.80 -5.68 23.19
CA SER A 37 10.46 -4.49 23.99
C SER A 37 10.40 -3.25 23.09
N GLY A 38 9.24 -2.58 23.09
CA GLY A 38 8.95 -1.44 22.20
C GLY A 38 8.23 -1.80 20.91
N PHE A 39 7.87 -3.07 20.68
CA PHE A 39 6.96 -3.45 19.59
C PHE A 39 5.58 -2.82 19.82
N VAL A 40 5.06 -2.17 18.78
CA VAL A 40 3.83 -1.38 18.85
C VAL A 40 2.69 -2.16 18.20
N PHE A 41 1.64 -2.45 18.97
CA PHE A 41 0.39 -3.00 18.44
C PHE A 41 -0.62 -1.88 18.19
N GLY A 42 -1.26 -1.89 17.02
CA GLY A 42 -2.21 -0.85 16.65
C GLY A 42 -3.34 -1.35 15.76
N ALA A 43 -4.18 -0.42 15.33
CA ALA A 43 -5.21 -0.62 14.31
C ALA A 43 -5.09 0.45 13.22
N ALA A 44 -5.71 0.20 12.06
CA ALA A 44 -5.66 1.10 10.92
C ALA A 44 -7.04 1.43 10.35
N THR A 45 -7.19 2.63 9.80
CA THR A 45 -8.31 3.03 8.92
C THR A 45 -7.81 3.94 7.80
N SER A 46 -8.68 4.25 6.84
CA SER A 46 -8.49 5.32 5.86
C SER A 46 -9.66 6.29 5.88
N ALA A 47 -9.42 7.53 5.48
CA ALA A 47 -10.38 8.62 5.58
C ALA A 47 -11.71 8.30 4.86
N TYR A 48 -11.67 7.92 3.58
CA TYR A 48 -12.88 7.63 2.82
C TYR A 48 -13.63 6.40 3.33
N GLN A 49 -12.93 5.40 3.88
CA GLN A 49 -13.56 4.18 4.40
C GLN A 49 -14.18 4.36 5.80
N TYR A 50 -13.75 5.37 6.57
CA TYR A 50 -14.11 5.53 7.98
C TYR A 50 -14.87 6.81 8.33
N GLU A 51 -14.51 7.96 7.73
CA GLU A 51 -14.96 9.26 8.23
C GLU A 51 -16.44 9.54 7.93
N GLY A 52 -16.87 9.34 6.68
CA GLY A 52 -18.12 9.87 6.17
C GLY A 52 -18.11 11.40 6.10
N ALA A 53 -19.27 12.04 6.25
CA ALA A 53 -19.41 13.50 6.28
C ALA A 53 -18.78 14.17 5.05
N VAL A 54 -19.15 13.63 3.88
CA VAL A 54 -18.50 13.94 2.59
C VAL A 54 -18.79 15.34 2.05
N ASP A 55 -19.89 15.95 2.49
CA ASP A 55 -20.38 17.28 2.10
C ASP A 55 -20.48 18.26 3.30
N VAL A 56 -19.77 17.96 4.39
CA VAL A 56 -19.86 18.69 5.66
C VAL A 56 -18.64 19.59 5.86
N ASP A 57 -18.89 20.75 6.47
CA ASP A 57 -17.86 21.68 6.95
C ASP A 57 -16.81 22.06 5.90
N GLY A 58 -17.24 22.22 4.65
CA GLY A 58 -16.41 22.72 3.56
C GLY A 58 -15.51 21.68 2.89
N ARG A 59 -15.66 20.38 3.19
CA ARG A 59 -15.03 19.31 2.39
C ARG A 59 -15.52 19.37 0.94
N SER A 60 -14.61 19.12 0.00
CA SER A 60 -14.92 18.93 -1.43
C SER A 60 -14.94 17.44 -1.81
N PRO A 61 -15.57 17.07 -2.95
CA PRO A 61 -15.52 15.70 -3.45
C PRO A 61 -14.10 15.22 -3.76
N SER A 62 -13.81 13.98 -3.38
CA SER A 62 -12.70 13.18 -3.89
C SER A 62 -13.14 12.34 -5.09
N ILE A 63 -12.19 11.68 -5.75
CA ILE A 63 -12.47 10.75 -6.84
C ILE A 63 -13.37 9.59 -6.42
N TRP A 64 -13.34 9.19 -5.15
CA TRP A 64 -14.21 8.15 -4.63
C TRP A 64 -15.66 8.62 -4.45
N ASP A 65 -15.89 9.87 -4.04
CA ASP A 65 -17.24 10.42 -3.98
C ASP A 65 -17.90 10.33 -5.35
N THR A 66 -17.25 10.89 -6.38
CA THR A 66 -17.73 10.88 -7.77
C THR A 66 -17.99 9.47 -8.27
N PHE A 67 -17.05 8.54 -8.02
CA PHE A 67 -17.16 7.17 -8.49
C PHE A 67 -18.32 6.40 -7.85
N THR A 68 -18.48 6.53 -6.53
CA THR A 68 -19.58 5.84 -5.83
C THR A 68 -20.94 6.47 -6.13
N HIS A 69 -21.04 7.80 -6.22
CA HIS A 69 -22.28 8.50 -6.63
C HIS A 69 -22.66 8.25 -8.09
N ALA A 70 -21.70 7.95 -8.96
CA ALA A 70 -21.97 7.45 -10.32
C ALA A 70 -22.49 5.99 -10.34
N GLY A 71 -22.55 5.33 -9.18
CA GLY A 71 -23.09 3.99 -9.03
C GLY A 71 -22.15 2.89 -9.52
N HIS A 72 -20.83 3.12 -9.48
CA HIS A 72 -19.85 2.12 -9.91
C HIS A 72 -19.58 1.01 -8.89
N MET A 73 -20.04 1.16 -7.64
CA MET A 73 -20.03 0.07 -6.66
C MET A 73 -20.99 -1.05 -7.07
N SER A 74 -20.61 -2.30 -6.79
CA SER A 74 -21.41 -3.49 -7.11
C SER A 74 -22.74 -3.50 -6.35
N ASP A 75 -22.72 -3.11 -5.07
CA ASP A 75 -23.88 -3.01 -4.17
C ASP A 75 -24.52 -1.61 -4.15
N LYS A 76 -24.01 -0.67 -4.95
CA LYS A 76 -24.43 0.74 -5.02
C LYS A 76 -24.25 1.52 -3.72
N SER A 77 -23.41 1.04 -2.79
CA SER A 77 -23.04 1.78 -1.58
C SER A 77 -22.19 3.02 -1.91
N THR A 78 -22.14 3.96 -0.95
CA THR A 78 -21.34 5.19 -1.02
C THR A 78 -20.54 5.37 0.28
N GLY A 79 -19.55 6.27 0.24
CA GLY A 79 -18.76 6.66 1.41
C GLY A 79 -19.39 7.79 2.25
N ASP A 80 -20.67 8.13 2.04
CA ASP A 80 -21.25 9.36 2.59
C ASP A 80 -21.32 9.36 4.13
N ILE A 81 -21.58 8.18 4.71
CA ILE A 81 -21.75 7.99 6.16
C ILE A 81 -20.68 7.09 6.74
N THR A 82 -20.40 5.94 6.09
CA THR A 82 -19.49 4.88 6.58
C THR A 82 -19.70 4.50 8.06
N ALA A 83 -18.65 4.48 8.88
CA ALA A 83 -18.76 4.29 10.33
C ALA A 83 -19.18 5.57 11.06
N GLY A 84 -19.15 6.72 10.39
CA GLY A 84 -19.40 8.05 10.95
C GLY A 84 -18.24 8.56 11.79
N GLY A 85 -17.01 8.19 11.43
CA GLY A 85 -15.79 8.52 12.18
C GLY A 85 -15.60 10.01 12.41
N TYR A 86 -16.05 10.85 11.47
CA TYR A 86 -16.00 12.31 11.61
C TYR A 86 -16.66 12.80 12.90
N TYR A 87 -17.76 12.15 13.31
CA TYR A 87 -18.50 12.50 14.52
C TYR A 87 -18.15 11.65 15.74
N LYS A 88 -17.65 10.43 15.52
CA LYS A 88 -17.49 9.40 16.57
C LYS A 88 -16.05 9.15 17.01
N TYR A 89 -15.07 9.86 16.44
CA TYR A 89 -13.66 9.62 16.71
C TYR A 89 -13.32 9.54 18.22
N LYS A 90 -13.96 10.32 19.10
CA LYS A 90 -13.74 10.23 20.56
C LYS A 90 -14.13 8.87 21.15
N GLU A 91 -15.27 8.33 20.73
CA GLU A 91 -15.74 7.02 21.18
C GLU A 91 -14.84 5.91 20.66
N ASP A 92 -14.41 6.03 19.41
CA ASP A 92 -13.54 5.03 18.78
C ASP A 92 -12.13 5.05 19.36
N VAL A 93 -11.55 6.23 19.63
CA VAL A 93 -10.26 6.35 20.34
C VAL A 93 -10.36 5.77 21.75
N LYS A 94 -11.46 6.00 22.48
CA LYS A 94 -11.66 5.37 23.78
C LYS A 94 -11.68 3.84 23.66
N ARG A 95 -12.33 3.27 22.64
CA ARG A 95 -12.35 1.82 22.41
C ARG A 95 -10.95 1.27 22.11
N MET A 96 -10.16 1.97 21.31
CA MET A 96 -8.77 1.60 21.04
C MET A 96 -7.94 1.55 22.33
N SER A 97 -8.13 2.53 23.21
CA SER A 97 -7.49 2.57 24.53
C SER A 97 -7.96 1.43 25.44
N ASP A 98 -9.28 1.16 25.49
CA ASP A 98 -9.85 0.07 26.28
C ASP A 98 -9.32 -1.31 25.81
N MET A 99 -8.98 -1.45 24.52
CA MET A 99 -8.34 -2.64 23.93
C MET A 99 -6.83 -2.72 24.18
N GLY A 100 -6.20 -1.65 24.67
CA GLY A 100 -4.76 -1.60 24.90
C GLY A 100 -3.92 -1.38 23.64
N LEU A 101 -4.49 -0.77 22.59
CA LEU A 101 -3.73 -0.40 21.39
C LEU A 101 -2.78 0.77 21.70
N GLU A 102 -1.59 0.72 21.09
CA GLU A 102 -0.51 1.69 21.31
C GLU A 102 -0.33 2.65 20.13
N ALA A 103 -0.83 2.29 18.95
CA ALA A 103 -0.84 3.16 17.77
C ALA A 103 -2.16 3.08 17.01
N TYR A 104 -2.45 4.17 16.32
CA TYR A 104 -3.55 4.23 15.36
C TYR A 104 -3.06 4.82 14.06
N ARG A 105 -3.14 4.01 12.99
CA ARG A 105 -2.86 4.44 11.63
C ARG A 105 -4.13 4.97 10.99
N PHE A 106 -4.13 6.22 10.55
CA PHE A 106 -5.26 6.81 9.82
C PHE A 106 -4.74 7.68 8.67
N SER A 107 -5.58 7.95 7.67
CA SER A 107 -5.23 8.89 6.60
C SER A 107 -5.89 10.25 6.80
N ILE A 108 -5.24 11.29 6.29
CA ILE A 108 -5.83 12.63 6.17
C ILE A 108 -6.50 12.71 4.81
N SER A 109 -7.75 13.16 4.77
CA SER A 109 -8.43 13.41 3.51
C SER A 109 -7.99 14.72 2.90
N TRP A 110 -7.31 14.64 1.75
CA TRP A 110 -6.82 15.81 1.03
C TRP A 110 -7.99 16.75 0.68
N SER A 111 -9.09 16.21 0.17
CA SER A 111 -10.26 17.00 -0.24
C SER A 111 -11.00 17.65 0.94
N ARG A 112 -10.79 17.16 2.18
CA ARG A 112 -11.28 17.80 3.41
C ARG A 112 -10.36 18.90 3.90
N LEU A 113 -9.04 18.64 3.90
CA LEU A 113 -8.06 19.58 4.42
C LEU A 113 -7.83 20.77 3.47
N ILE A 114 -7.78 20.51 2.16
CA ILE A 114 -7.59 21.52 1.10
C ILE A 114 -8.65 21.29 0.01
N PRO A 115 -9.85 21.86 0.14
CA PRO A 115 -10.99 21.57 -0.74
C PRO A 115 -10.78 21.94 -2.22
N THR A 116 -9.92 22.90 -2.50
CA THR A 116 -9.55 23.29 -3.87
C THR A 116 -8.40 22.46 -4.42
N GLY A 117 -7.96 21.42 -3.71
CA GLY A 117 -6.74 20.64 -3.98
C GLY A 117 -5.44 21.39 -3.68
N ARG A 118 -5.47 22.73 -3.79
CA ARG A 118 -4.33 23.64 -3.57
C ARG A 118 -4.76 24.86 -2.75
N GLY A 119 -3.81 25.51 -2.10
CA GLY A 119 -4.02 26.83 -1.51
C GLY A 119 -4.52 26.78 -0.07
N GLU A 120 -5.67 27.42 0.21
CA GLU A 120 -6.12 27.66 1.57
C GLU A 120 -6.59 26.38 2.26
N ILE A 121 -6.22 26.26 3.55
CA ILE A 121 -6.65 25.18 4.42
C ILE A 121 -8.09 25.42 4.81
N ASN A 122 -8.91 24.38 4.76
CA ASN A 122 -10.23 24.39 5.40
C ASN A 122 -10.07 24.38 6.93
N PRO A 123 -10.45 25.46 7.65
CA PRO A 123 -10.26 25.53 9.10
C PRO A 123 -10.98 24.40 9.85
N LYS A 124 -12.09 23.90 9.33
CA LYS A 124 -12.84 22.81 9.97
C LYS A 124 -12.23 21.44 9.73
N GLY A 125 -11.69 21.20 8.53
CA GLY A 125 -10.88 20.01 8.27
C GLY A 125 -9.63 19.98 9.17
N LEU A 126 -8.96 21.12 9.31
CA LEU A 126 -7.82 21.28 10.21
C LEU A 126 -8.19 21.04 11.68
N GLU A 127 -9.31 21.62 12.14
CA GLU A 127 -9.83 21.42 13.50
C GLU A 127 -10.13 19.93 13.76
N TYR A 128 -10.77 19.24 12.81
CA TYR A 128 -11.08 17.82 12.93
C TYR A 128 -9.83 16.95 13.13
N TYR A 129 -8.82 17.06 12.26
CA TYR A 129 -7.61 16.24 12.39
C TYR A 129 -6.79 16.59 13.64
N ASN A 130 -6.71 17.87 14.03
CA ASN A 130 -6.11 18.26 15.31
C ASN A 130 -6.81 17.58 16.48
N ASN A 131 -8.15 17.60 16.49
CA ASN A 131 -8.94 16.99 17.54
C ASN A 131 -8.77 15.46 17.60
N VAL A 132 -8.67 14.78 16.45
CA VAL A 132 -8.38 13.34 16.40
C VAL A 132 -7.00 13.05 17.00
N ILE A 133 -5.98 13.80 16.58
CA ILE A 133 -4.59 13.64 17.06
C ILE A 133 -4.50 13.91 18.57
N ASP A 134 -5.11 14.99 19.04
CA ASP A 134 -5.11 15.34 20.47
C ASP A 134 -5.82 14.30 21.33
N GLU A 135 -6.93 13.74 20.83
CA GLU A 135 -7.65 12.68 21.55
C GLU A 135 -6.81 11.39 21.60
N LEU A 136 -6.12 11.00 20.53
CA LEU A 136 -5.21 9.84 20.53
C LEU A 136 -4.09 10.02 21.57
N ILE A 137 -3.42 11.17 21.55
CA ILE A 137 -2.32 11.47 22.47
C ILE A 137 -2.78 11.49 23.92
N LYS A 138 -3.98 12.02 24.19
CA LYS A 138 -4.60 12.01 25.52
C LYS A 138 -4.74 10.59 26.09
N TYR A 139 -4.96 9.59 25.23
CA TYR A 139 -5.05 8.18 25.63
C TYR A 139 -3.72 7.42 25.49
N GLY A 140 -2.61 8.09 25.16
CA GLY A 140 -1.29 7.48 25.00
C GLY A 140 -1.15 6.66 23.71
N ILE A 141 -2.01 6.89 22.72
CA ILE A 141 -1.99 6.20 21.43
C ILE A 141 -1.19 7.04 20.43
N GLN A 142 -0.21 6.43 19.77
CA GLN A 142 0.66 7.08 18.79
C GLN A 142 -0.10 7.31 17.48
N PRO A 143 -0.20 8.56 16.98
CA PRO A 143 -0.79 8.84 15.67
C PRO A 143 0.20 8.49 14.56
N HIS A 144 -0.18 7.53 13.72
CA HIS A 144 0.54 7.18 12.48
C HIS A 144 -0.28 7.68 11.30
N VAL A 145 0.24 8.64 10.54
CA VAL A 145 -0.56 9.32 9.51
C VAL A 145 -0.15 8.87 8.12
N THR A 146 -1.15 8.45 7.33
CA THR A 146 -1.03 8.27 5.89
C THR A 146 -1.46 9.55 5.17
N LEU A 147 -0.59 10.13 4.35
CA LEU A 147 -0.87 11.36 3.61
C LEU A 147 -1.85 11.09 2.45
N PHE A 148 -1.67 9.99 1.73
CA PHE A 148 -2.50 9.62 0.59
C PHE A 148 -2.98 8.17 0.67
N HIS A 149 -4.30 7.98 0.70
CA HIS A 149 -4.95 6.67 0.68
C HIS A 149 -6.05 6.66 -0.39
N GLN A 150 -5.62 6.85 -1.64
CA GLN A 150 -6.46 6.76 -2.84
C GLN A 150 -7.62 7.78 -2.92
N ASP A 151 -7.63 8.84 -2.12
CA ASP A 151 -8.74 9.81 -2.01
C ASP A 151 -8.41 11.18 -2.62
N LEU A 152 -7.84 11.17 -3.83
CA LEU A 152 -7.48 12.39 -4.59
C LEU A 152 -8.66 13.37 -4.71
N PRO A 153 -8.47 14.68 -4.49
CA PRO A 153 -9.50 15.68 -4.77
C PRO A 153 -9.98 15.60 -6.22
N GLN A 154 -11.29 15.55 -6.46
CA GLN A 154 -11.85 15.42 -7.82
C GLN A 154 -11.40 16.56 -8.73
N ILE A 155 -11.23 17.77 -8.18
CA ILE A 155 -10.77 18.94 -8.94
C ILE A 155 -9.38 18.75 -9.57
N ILE A 156 -8.50 17.97 -8.92
CA ILE A 156 -7.17 17.65 -9.44
C ILE A 156 -7.28 16.61 -10.58
N GLU A 157 -8.14 15.61 -10.41
CA GLU A 157 -8.44 14.63 -11.46
C GLU A 157 -9.05 15.31 -12.70
N ASP A 158 -10.00 16.22 -12.50
CA ASP A 158 -10.67 16.96 -13.58
C ASP A 158 -9.71 17.88 -14.35
N GLU A 159 -8.76 18.51 -13.67
CA GLU A 159 -7.87 19.49 -14.27
C GLU A 159 -6.81 18.84 -15.18
N TYR A 160 -6.23 17.71 -14.76
CA TYR A 160 -5.11 17.11 -15.50
C TYR A 160 -4.96 15.59 -15.35
N SER A 161 -6.01 14.87 -14.95
CA SER A 161 -5.98 13.41 -14.75
C SER A 161 -5.04 12.93 -13.64
N GLY A 162 -4.92 13.71 -12.54
CA GLY A 162 -4.27 13.26 -11.32
C GLY A 162 -2.89 12.66 -11.52
N TRP A 163 -2.72 11.39 -11.13
CA TRP A 163 -1.45 10.66 -11.19
C TRP A 163 -0.92 10.39 -12.60
N LEU A 164 -1.69 10.66 -13.66
CA LEU A 164 -1.21 10.56 -15.04
C LEU A 164 -0.43 11.81 -15.49
N SER A 165 -0.42 12.88 -14.69
CA SER A 165 0.26 14.13 -15.00
C SER A 165 1.40 14.40 -14.03
N PRO A 166 2.59 14.86 -14.50
CA PRO A 166 3.71 15.19 -13.62
C PRO A 166 3.42 16.39 -12.70
N LYS A 167 2.36 17.19 -12.98
CA LYS A 167 1.94 18.30 -12.11
C LYS A 167 1.56 17.84 -10.70
N ILE A 168 1.09 16.59 -10.56
CA ILE A 168 0.68 16.03 -9.27
C ILE A 168 1.81 16.01 -8.24
N VAL A 169 3.07 15.91 -8.69
CA VAL A 169 4.24 15.86 -7.82
C VAL A 169 4.34 17.14 -6.99
N GLU A 170 4.18 18.30 -7.63
CA GLU A 170 4.23 19.60 -6.95
C GLU A 170 3.02 19.78 -6.00
N ASP A 171 1.83 19.43 -6.47
CA ASP A 171 0.60 19.59 -5.69
C ASP A 171 0.57 18.70 -4.45
N PHE A 172 0.98 17.43 -4.60
CA PHE A 172 1.09 16.50 -3.48
C PHE A 172 2.17 16.94 -2.50
N THR A 173 3.29 17.47 -3.00
CA THR A 173 4.35 18.02 -2.15
C THR A 173 3.88 19.22 -1.33
N ALA A 174 3.10 20.11 -1.94
CA ALA A 174 2.51 21.26 -1.25
C ALA A 174 1.49 20.83 -0.19
N TYR A 175 0.65 19.85 -0.49
CA TYR A 175 -0.28 19.25 0.48
C TYR A 175 0.46 18.59 1.65
N ALA A 176 1.50 17.81 1.38
CA ALA A 176 2.33 17.21 2.43
C ALA A 176 3.02 18.27 3.30
N ASP A 177 3.51 19.38 2.71
CA ASP A 177 4.09 20.50 3.47
C ASP A 177 3.10 21.09 4.47
N VAL A 178 1.82 21.18 4.11
CA VAL A 178 0.74 21.59 5.02
C VAL A 178 0.60 20.57 6.14
N CYS A 179 0.45 19.28 5.83
CA CYS A 179 0.30 18.24 6.85
C CYS A 179 1.46 18.24 7.86
N PHE A 180 2.70 18.34 7.39
CA PHE A 180 3.87 18.38 8.27
C PHE A 180 3.90 19.63 9.14
N ARG A 181 3.53 20.79 8.59
CA ARG A 181 3.51 22.05 9.34
C ARG A 181 2.43 22.07 10.41
N GLU A 182 1.23 21.57 10.10
CA GLU A 182 0.07 21.68 10.97
C GLU A 182 -0.02 20.57 12.03
N PHE A 183 0.52 19.38 11.75
CA PHE A 183 0.36 18.21 12.62
C PHE A 183 1.67 17.59 13.09
N GLY A 184 2.80 17.91 12.45
CA GLY A 184 4.09 17.26 12.71
C GLY A 184 4.74 17.62 14.05
N ASP A 185 4.15 18.53 14.84
CA ASP A 185 4.53 18.73 16.24
C ASP A 185 4.12 17.55 17.14
N ARG A 186 3.15 16.75 16.70
CA ARG A 186 2.53 15.64 17.43
C ARG A 186 2.60 14.31 16.67
N VAL A 187 2.64 14.34 15.34
CA VAL A 187 2.73 13.15 14.49
C VAL A 187 4.18 12.81 14.18
N GLN A 188 4.59 11.59 14.55
CA GLN A 188 5.96 11.10 14.37
C GLN A 188 6.12 10.06 13.26
N HIS A 189 5.04 9.45 12.78
CA HIS A 189 5.11 8.44 11.70
C HIS A 189 4.29 8.89 10.51
N TRP A 190 4.96 9.14 9.39
CA TRP A 190 4.37 9.61 8.15
C TRP A 190 4.50 8.56 7.05
N THR A 191 3.38 7.97 6.65
CA THR A 191 3.29 7.19 5.42
C THR A 191 2.87 8.13 4.30
N THR A 192 3.66 8.22 3.24
CA THR A 192 3.32 9.05 2.07
C THR A 192 2.15 8.47 1.27
N PHE A 193 2.27 7.22 0.84
CA PHE A 193 1.29 6.49 0.04
C PHE A 193 0.95 5.16 0.68
N ASN A 194 -0.32 4.80 0.63
CA ASN A 194 -0.79 3.44 0.85
C ASN A 194 -0.96 2.69 -0.48
N GLU A 195 -0.26 1.57 -0.62
CA GLU A 195 -0.45 0.58 -1.68
C GLU A 195 -0.47 1.16 -3.11
N PRO A 196 0.60 1.86 -3.52
CA PRO A 196 0.67 2.46 -4.86
C PRO A 196 0.57 1.42 -5.98
N ASN A 197 1.00 0.19 -5.72
CA ASN A 197 0.84 -0.94 -6.64
C ASN A 197 -0.64 -1.33 -6.81
N VAL A 198 -1.43 -1.38 -5.73
CA VAL A 198 -2.87 -1.66 -5.81
C VAL A 198 -3.60 -0.53 -6.52
N GLU A 199 -3.28 0.73 -6.20
CA GLU A 199 -3.88 1.88 -6.87
C GLU A 199 -3.63 1.83 -8.38
N ALA A 200 -2.39 1.60 -8.80
CA ALA A 200 -2.05 1.55 -10.21
C ALA A 200 -2.82 0.45 -10.97
N ILE A 201 -2.91 -0.74 -10.39
CA ILE A 201 -3.59 -1.89 -10.99
C ILE A 201 -5.11 -1.66 -11.01
N ALA A 202 -5.70 -1.32 -9.86
CA ALA A 202 -7.15 -1.21 -9.72
C ALA A 202 -7.72 0.01 -10.47
N SER A 203 -7.02 1.14 -10.45
CA SER A 203 -7.51 2.41 -11.01
C SER A 203 -7.20 2.60 -12.50
N TYR A 204 -6.07 2.06 -12.99
CA TYR A 204 -5.55 2.33 -14.34
C TYR A 204 -5.32 1.10 -15.23
N ASP A 205 -5.45 -0.11 -14.70
CA ASP A 205 -5.46 -1.35 -15.50
C ASP A 205 -6.85 -2.00 -15.50
N LEU A 206 -7.31 -2.43 -14.33
CA LEU A 206 -8.56 -3.15 -14.16
C LEU A 206 -9.78 -2.22 -14.24
N GLY A 207 -9.61 -0.94 -13.92
CA GLY A 207 -10.71 0.03 -13.82
C GLY A 207 -11.76 -0.38 -12.79
N SER A 208 -11.37 -1.03 -11.70
CA SER A 208 -12.27 -1.38 -10.59
C SER A 208 -12.34 -0.28 -9.53
N PHE A 209 -11.33 0.59 -9.46
CA PHE A 209 -11.26 1.75 -8.55
C PHE A 209 -11.38 3.07 -9.33
N PRO A 210 -11.73 4.20 -8.68
CA PRO A 210 -11.64 5.51 -9.32
C PRO A 210 -10.19 5.81 -9.77
N PRO A 211 -9.99 6.54 -10.87
CA PRO A 211 -11.00 7.17 -11.74
C PRO A 211 -11.59 6.24 -12.82
N GLN A 212 -11.54 4.92 -12.62
CA GLN A 212 -12.11 3.89 -13.49
C GLN A 212 -11.53 3.89 -14.91
N ARG A 213 -10.20 3.79 -15.02
CA ARG A 213 -9.51 3.82 -16.31
C ARG A 213 -9.01 2.44 -16.69
N CYS A 214 -9.35 2.02 -17.91
CA CYS A 214 -8.91 0.77 -18.52
C CYS A 214 -9.14 0.82 -20.04
N SER A 215 -8.57 -0.13 -20.78
CA SER A 215 -8.73 -0.19 -22.25
C SER A 215 -8.98 -1.61 -22.76
N TYR A 216 -9.95 -1.77 -23.67
CA TYR A 216 -10.23 -3.06 -24.33
C TYR A 216 -8.98 -3.65 -25.01
N PRO A 217 -8.73 -4.97 -24.94
CA PRO A 217 -9.56 -6.03 -24.35
C PRO A 217 -9.37 -6.24 -22.84
N PHE A 218 -8.66 -5.34 -22.16
CA PHE A 218 -8.34 -5.40 -20.74
C PHE A 218 -9.41 -4.72 -19.89
N GLY A 219 -9.24 -4.81 -18.57
CA GLY A 219 -10.17 -4.24 -17.60
C GLY A 219 -11.26 -5.21 -17.15
N LEU A 220 -11.79 -4.95 -15.95
CA LEU A 220 -12.97 -5.61 -15.38
C LEU A 220 -14.24 -4.76 -15.49
N ALA A 221 -14.08 -3.47 -15.79
CA ALA A 221 -15.18 -2.53 -15.99
C ALA A 221 -15.27 -2.09 -17.45
N ASN A 222 -16.44 -1.55 -17.83
CA ASN A 222 -16.61 -0.89 -19.13
C ASN A 222 -16.13 0.56 -19.03
N CYS A 223 -14.81 0.75 -18.97
CA CYS A 223 -14.22 2.08 -18.81
C CYS A 223 -14.44 2.94 -20.06
N SER A 224 -14.82 4.20 -19.87
CA SER A 224 -15.01 5.16 -20.96
C SER A 224 -13.71 5.76 -21.49
N ALA A 225 -12.61 5.60 -20.75
CA ALA A 225 -11.29 6.08 -21.09
C ALA A 225 -10.22 5.24 -20.38
N GLY A 226 -8.98 5.35 -20.83
CA GLY A 226 -7.83 4.71 -20.22
C GLY A 226 -6.92 4.05 -21.25
N ASN A 227 -5.77 3.62 -20.77
CA ASN A 227 -4.82 2.83 -21.54
C ASN A 227 -4.05 1.90 -20.58
N SER A 228 -4.60 0.71 -20.35
CA SER A 228 -4.05 -0.32 -19.45
C SER A 228 -2.62 -0.73 -19.80
N THR A 229 -2.18 -0.46 -21.04
CA THR A 229 -0.83 -0.76 -21.51
C THR A 229 0.23 0.21 -20.98
N ILE A 230 -0.14 1.44 -20.56
CA ILE A 230 0.81 2.53 -20.21
C ILE A 230 0.46 3.25 -18.91
N GLU A 231 -0.83 3.45 -18.63
CA GLU A 231 -1.28 4.28 -17.51
C GLU A 231 -0.86 3.76 -16.12
N PRO A 232 -0.89 2.44 -15.83
CA PRO A 232 -0.39 1.92 -14.55
C PRO A 232 1.07 2.30 -14.29
N TYR A 233 1.94 2.16 -15.31
CA TYR A 233 3.36 2.53 -15.21
C TYR A 233 3.56 4.04 -15.06
N THR A 234 2.73 4.83 -15.74
CA THR A 234 2.78 6.29 -15.65
C THR A 234 2.40 6.77 -14.25
N ALA A 235 1.32 6.21 -13.69
CA ALA A 235 0.85 6.53 -12.35
C ALA A 235 1.90 6.20 -11.29
N VAL A 236 2.43 4.97 -11.27
CA VAL A 236 3.48 4.59 -10.30
C VAL A 236 4.73 5.46 -10.44
N ASN A 237 5.13 5.80 -11.67
CA ASN A 237 6.27 6.69 -11.87
C ASN A 237 6.08 8.05 -11.21
N HIS A 238 4.91 8.70 -11.38
CA HIS A 238 4.64 9.97 -10.71
C HIS A 238 4.46 9.83 -9.20
N ILE A 239 3.86 8.73 -8.72
CA ILE A 239 3.75 8.43 -7.29
C ILE A 239 5.15 8.30 -6.65
N LEU A 240 6.07 7.57 -7.28
CA LEU A 240 7.44 7.42 -6.79
C LEU A 240 8.19 8.77 -6.74
N LEU A 241 8.05 9.58 -7.79
CA LEU A 241 8.65 10.92 -7.80
C LEU A 241 8.03 11.84 -6.73
N ALA A 242 6.71 11.79 -6.54
CA ALA A 242 6.01 12.53 -5.50
C ALA A 242 6.42 12.09 -4.10
N HIS A 243 6.54 10.78 -3.86
CA HIS A 243 7.07 10.22 -2.61
C HIS A 243 8.46 10.77 -2.30
N THR A 244 9.37 10.71 -3.27
CA THR A 244 10.75 11.14 -3.10
C THR A 244 10.86 12.64 -2.81
N GLU A 245 10.09 13.49 -3.51
CA GLU A 245 10.07 14.92 -3.23
C GLU A 245 9.49 15.24 -1.84
N VAL A 246 8.43 14.55 -1.43
CA VAL A 246 7.84 14.68 -0.09
C VAL A 246 8.78 14.19 1.01
N ALA A 247 9.44 13.06 0.82
CA ALA A 247 10.44 12.55 1.74
C ALA A 247 11.63 13.50 1.87
N SER A 248 12.15 14.00 0.76
CA SER A 248 13.21 15.00 0.73
C SER A 248 12.80 16.29 1.46
N LEU A 249 11.57 16.76 1.25
CA LEU A 249 11.02 17.91 1.97
C LEU A 249 10.99 17.65 3.49
N TYR A 250 10.46 16.51 3.92
CA TYR A 250 10.36 16.15 5.33
C TYR A 250 11.74 16.08 5.99
N LYS A 251 12.66 15.29 5.41
CA LYS A 251 14.03 15.10 5.91
C LYS A 251 14.78 16.42 6.03
N ARG A 252 14.65 17.34 5.06
CA ARG A 252 15.36 18.64 5.07
C ARG A 252 14.74 19.69 5.98
N LYS A 253 13.40 19.78 6.05
CA LYS A 253 12.71 20.92 6.68
C LYS A 253 12.17 20.59 8.07
N TYR A 254 11.77 19.34 8.31
CA TYR A 254 10.93 18.96 9.46
C TYR A 254 11.58 17.91 10.37
N GLN A 255 12.23 16.89 9.82
CA GLN A 255 12.67 15.70 10.57
C GLN A 255 13.55 16.03 11.77
N VAL A 256 14.53 16.93 11.64
CA VAL A 256 15.41 17.32 12.77
C VAL A 256 14.63 17.99 13.91
N LYS A 257 13.55 18.72 13.60
CA LYS A 257 12.75 19.45 14.59
C LYS A 257 11.64 18.59 15.19
N GLN A 258 11.04 17.74 14.36
CA GLN A 258 9.86 16.94 14.72
C GLN A 258 10.24 15.53 15.20
N ASN A 259 11.47 15.09 14.94
CA ASN A 259 12.00 13.78 15.30
C ASN A 259 11.09 12.62 14.87
N GLY A 260 10.48 12.74 13.69
CA GLY A 260 9.65 11.70 13.10
C GLY A 260 10.33 10.94 11.96
N TRP A 261 9.62 9.95 11.46
CA TRP A 261 10.01 9.03 10.40
C TRP A 261 9.05 9.17 9.23
N ILE A 262 9.58 9.03 8.01
CA ILE A 262 8.79 9.06 6.78
C ILE A 262 9.01 7.80 5.95
N GLY A 263 7.94 7.25 5.40
CA GLY A 263 7.97 5.99 4.65
C GLY A 263 6.83 5.87 3.63
N MET A 264 6.65 4.64 3.16
CA MET A 264 5.61 4.24 2.23
C MET A 264 5.12 2.85 2.62
N ASP A 265 3.83 2.60 2.43
CA ASP A 265 3.24 1.29 2.66
C ASP A 265 2.93 0.62 1.33
N ILE A 266 3.31 -0.64 1.19
CA ILE A 266 3.07 -1.43 -0.04
C ILE A 266 2.18 -2.63 0.27
N TYR A 267 1.29 -2.95 -0.68
CA TYR A 267 0.57 -4.21 -0.63
C TYR A 267 1.47 -5.34 -1.06
N THR A 268 1.34 -6.48 -0.41
CA THR A 268 1.96 -7.71 -0.88
C THR A 268 1.19 -8.93 -0.44
N MET A 269 1.35 -9.98 -1.23
CA MET A 269 0.98 -11.34 -0.86
C MET A 269 2.21 -12.23 -0.97
N TRP A 270 2.26 -13.29 -0.19
CA TRP A 270 3.36 -14.25 -0.34
C TRP A 270 3.09 -15.15 -1.55
N MET A 271 4.07 -15.24 -2.45
CA MET A 271 3.95 -16.04 -3.66
C MET A 271 4.88 -17.25 -3.58
N SER A 272 4.36 -18.42 -3.97
CA SER A 272 5.12 -19.67 -4.04
C SER A 272 4.88 -20.35 -5.38
N PRO A 273 5.83 -21.12 -5.92
CA PRO A 273 5.61 -21.79 -7.19
C PRO A 273 4.56 -22.92 -7.05
N LEU A 274 3.67 -23.03 -8.04
CA LEU A 274 2.60 -24.04 -8.08
C LEU A 274 3.17 -25.46 -8.21
N THR A 275 4.28 -25.61 -8.93
CA THR A 275 5.06 -26.84 -9.01
C THR A 275 6.55 -26.58 -8.75
N ASN A 276 7.37 -27.62 -8.70
CA ASN A 276 8.83 -27.47 -8.59
C ASN A 276 9.49 -27.31 -9.98
N SER A 277 8.73 -26.96 -11.02
CA SER A 277 9.25 -26.68 -12.35
C SER A 277 10.15 -25.44 -12.32
N THR A 278 11.09 -25.35 -13.28
CA THR A 278 11.96 -24.18 -13.36
C THR A 278 11.16 -22.96 -13.79
N GLU A 279 10.15 -23.19 -14.62
CA GLU A 279 9.22 -22.21 -15.18
C GLU A 279 8.42 -21.53 -14.06
N ASP A 280 7.79 -22.29 -13.15
CA ASP A 280 7.00 -21.73 -12.05
C ASP A 280 7.87 -20.97 -11.04
N ILE A 281 9.11 -21.42 -10.80
CA ILE A 281 10.06 -20.72 -9.92
C ILE A 281 10.43 -19.36 -10.52
N ILE A 282 10.73 -19.30 -11.81
CA ILE A 282 11.03 -18.05 -12.52
C ILE A 282 9.79 -17.14 -12.59
N ALA A 283 8.61 -17.71 -12.82
CA ALA A 283 7.33 -17.01 -12.81
C ALA A 283 7.03 -16.40 -11.44
N THR A 284 7.30 -17.12 -10.35
CA THR A 284 7.13 -16.63 -8.99
C THR A 284 8.01 -15.42 -8.71
N GLN A 285 9.31 -15.47 -9.04
CA GLN A 285 10.19 -14.33 -8.87
C GLN A 285 9.74 -13.13 -9.70
N ARG A 286 9.32 -13.38 -10.94
CA ARG A 286 8.79 -12.33 -11.82
C ARG A 286 7.53 -11.67 -11.24
N ALA A 287 6.61 -12.45 -10.67
CA ALA A 287 5.42 -11.92 -10.03
C ALA A 287 5.77 -11.08 -8.79
N LEU A 288 6.74 -11.51 -7.98
CA LEU A 288 7.27 -10.73 -6.86
C LEU A 288 7.95 -9.43 -7.32
N ASP A 289 8.71 -9.47 -8.42
CA ASP A 289 9.34 -8.28 -8.99
C ASP A 289 8.30 -7.27 -9.48
N PHE A 290 7.21 -7.72 -10.10
CA PHE A 290 6.11 -6.83 -10.53
C PHE A 290 5.26 -6.32 -9.36
N LEU A 291 5.07 -7.10 -8.30
CA LEU A 291 4.23 -6.69 -7.16
C LEU A 291 4.97 -5.83 -6.13
N ILE A 292 6.15 -6.30 -5.67
CA ILE A 292 6.96 -5.67 -4.63
C ILE A 292 8.09 -4.85 -5.27
N GLY A 293 8.85 -5.48 -6.17
CA GLY A 293 10.03 -4.87 -6.78
C GLY A 293 9.71 -3.60 -7.56
N TRP A 294 8.52 -3.50 -8.13
CA TRP A 294 8.05 -2.32 -8.86
C TRP A 294 8.12 -1.04 -8.02
N ILE A 295 7.85 -1.15 -6.72
CA ILE A 295 7.87 -0.02 -5.78
C ILE A 295 9.19 0.03 -5.02
N ILE A 296 9.67 -1.10 -4.50
CA ILE A 296 10.83 -1.12 -3.59
C ILE A 296 12.16 -0.99 -4.34
N ASN A 297 12.34 -1.57 -5.53
CA ASN A 297 13.62 -1.46 -6.24
C ASN A 297 13.99 -0.01 -6.58
N PRO A 298 13.06 0.85 -7.06
CA PRO A 298 13.36 2.26 -7.23
C PRO A 298 13.88 2.92 -5.93
N LEU A 299 13.26 2.64 -4.78
CA LEU A 299 13.63 3.23 -3.50
C LEU A 299 14.98 2.73 -2.96
N VAL A 300 15.40 1.51 -3.32
CA VAL A 300 16.65 0.91 -2.81
C VAL A 300 17.81 1.05 -3.80
N PHE A 301 17.54 0.89 -5.10
CA PHE A 301 18.54 0.80 -6.16
C PHE A 301 18.44 1.95 -7.19
N GLY A 302 17.42 2.79 -7.11
CA GLY A 302 17.25 3.95 -8.00
C GLY A 302 16.66 3.61 -9.37
N ASP A 303 16.21 2.36 -9.60
CA ASP A 303 15.61 1.95 -10.86
C ASP A 303 14.64 0.78 -10.68
N TYR A 304 13.78 0.55 -11.68
CA TYR A 304 12.84 -0.57 -11.72
C TYR A 304 13.56 -1.93 -11.92
N PRO A 305 12.93 -3.06 -11.53
CA PRO A 305 13.47 -4.39 -11.81
C PRO A 305 13.75 -4.60 -13.30
N GLU A 306 14.90 -5.20 -13.63
CA GLU A 306 15.30 -5.44 -15.03
C GLU A 306 14.28 -6.28 -15.82
N ILE A 307 13.64 -7.25 -15.16
CA ILE A 307 12.60 -8.08 -15.80
C ILE A 307 11.37 -7.25 -16.19
N MET A 308 11.00 -6.26 -15.38
CA MET A 308 9.91 -5.33 -15.70
C MET A 308 10.28 -4.46 -16.89
N LYS A 309 11.47 -3.84 -16.86
CA LYS A 309 11.96 -3.01 -17.98
C LYS A 309 12.00 -3.79 -19.29
N LYS A 310 12.45 -5.05 -19.26
CA LYS A 310 12.49 -5.92 -20.43
C LYS A 310 11.10 -6.24 -21.00
N ARG A 311 10.10 -6.46 -20.14
CA ARG A 311 8.74 -6.88 -20.54
C ARG A 311 7.83 -5.71 -20.92
N ALA A 312 7.87 -4.65 -20.12
CA ALA A 312 7.15 -3.41 -20.38
C ALA A 312 7.79 -2.63 -21.56
N GLY A 313 9.11 -2.68 -21.71
CA GLY A 313 9.83 -1.96 -22.76
C GLY A 313 9.67 -0.45 -22.62
N SER A 314 9.38 0.25 -23.71
CA SER A 314 9.20 1.72 -23.69
C SER A 314 7.93 2.21 -22.98
N ARG A 315 7.11 1.30 -22.43
CA ARG A 315 5.85 1.64 -21.75
C ARG A 315 6.06 1.96 -20.27
N ILE A 316 7.13 1.42 -19.66
CA ILE A 316 7.55 1.84 -18.33
C ILE A 316 8.48 3.05 -18.47
N PRO A 317 8.21 4.16 -17.77
CA PRO A 317 9.10 5.32 -17.81
C PRO A 317 10.50 4.98 -17.29
N SER A 318 11.49 5.75 -17.73
CA SER A 318 12.86 5.69 -17.21
C SER A 318 13.12 6.87 -16.29
N PHE A 319 13.83 6.65 -15.19
CA PHE A 319 14.33 7.73 -14.36
C PHE A 319 15.56 8.39 -15.00
N THR A 320 15.64 9.71 -14.89
CA THR A 320 16.90 10.43 -15.13
C THR A 320 17.91 10.09 -14.03
N ASN A 321 19.20 10.32 -14.25
CA ASN A 321 20.23 10.09 -13.23
C ASN A 321 19.91 10.84 -11.92
N LEU A 322 19.43 12.09 -12.01
CA LEU A 322 19.06 12.87 -10.84
C LEU A 322 17.89 12.22 -10.07
N GLN A 323 16.84 11.82 -10.78
CA GLN A 323 15.70 11.14 -10.16
C GLN A 323 16.11 9.81 -9.52
N SER A 324 16.94 9.01 -10.20
CA SER A 324 17.49 7.76 -9.68
C SER A 324 18.24 7.98 -8.37
N GLU A 325 19.12 8.99 -8.33
CA GLU A 325 19.87 9.35 -7.11
C GLU A 325 18.95 9.82 -5.97
N GLN A 326 17.89 10.57 -6.29
CA GLN A 326 16.95 11.05 -5.28
C GLN A 326 16.07 9.94 -4.70
N LEU A 327 15.70 8.93 -5.50
CA LEU A 327 14.88 7.80 -5.06
C LEU A 327 15.58 6.96 -3.99
N ILE A 328 16.88 6.73 -4.14
CA ILE A 328 17.66 5.85 -3.27
C ILE A 328 17.62 6.35 -1.82
N GLY A 329 17.06 5.54 -0.91
CA GLY A 329 16.98 5.84 0.51
C GLY A 329 15.98 6.96 0.86
N SER A 330 15.01 7.24 -0.01
CA SER A 330 13.94 8.23 0.24
C SER A 330 12.89 7.77 1.26
N PHE A 331 13.24 6.88 2.19
CA PHE A 331 12.40 6.39 3.28
C PHE A 331 13.23 6.18 4.56
N ASP A 332 12.56 6.09 5.70
CA ASP A 332 13.10 5.67 6.99
C ASP A 332 12.52 4.31 7.42
N PHE A 333 11.33 3.97 6.91
CA PHE A 333 10.64 2.69 7.10
C PHE A 333 9.85 2.31 5.84
N ILE A 334 9.53 1.01 5.71
CA ILE A 334 8.58 0.50 4.72
C ILE A 334 7.46 -0.22 5.46
N GLY A 335 6.23 0.20 5.23
CA GLY A 335 5.04 -0.52 5.68
C GLY A 335 4.69 -1.64 4.72
N ILE A 336 4.23 -2.75 5.27
CA ILE A 336 3.81 -3.94 4.53
C ILE A 336 2.37 -4.23 4.87
N ASN A 337 1.51 -4.13 3.86
CA ASN A 337 0.14 -4.57 3.94
C ASN A 337 0.05 -6.01 3.44
N TYR A 338 -0.16 -6.94 4.37
CA TYR A 338 -0.13 -8.37 4.09
C TYR A 338 -1.45 -9.04 4.49
N TYR A 339 -2.07 -9.70 3.52
CA TYR A 339 -3.36 -10.37 3.71
C TYR A 339 -3.31 -11.87 3.43
N SER A 340 -2.53 -12.28 2.43
CA SER A 340 -2.69 -13.61 1.86
C SER A 340 -1.50 -14.13 1.08
N SER A 341 -1.71 -15.28 0.45
CA SER A 341 -0.69 -15.98 -0.31
C SER A 341 -1.28 -16.68 -1.53
N ALA A 342 -0.44 -16.87 -2.54
CA ALA A 342 -0.83 -17.49 -3.79
C ALA A 342 0.27 -18.45 -4.30
N TYR A 343 -0.18 -19.50 -4.97
CA TYR A 343 0.65 -20.30 -5.85
C TYR A 343 0.69 -19.69 -7.24
N VAL A 344 1.86 -19.67 -7.87
CA VAL A 344 2.12 -19.06 -9.17
C VAL A 344 2.50 -20.14 -10.19
N GLU A 345 1.82 -20.13 -11.32
CA GLU A 345 2.11 -20.93 -12.51
C GLU A 345 2.59 -20.01 -13.64
N ASP A 346 3.60 -20.45 -14.39
CA ASP A 346 4.04 -19.72 -15.59
C ASP A 346 2.95 -19.74 -16.68
N ASP A 347 2.71 -18.60 -17.33
CA ASP A 347 1.78 -18.50 -18.47
C ASP A 347 2.41 -17.68 -19.60
N ILE A 348 3.51 -18.20 -20.16
CA ILE A 348 4.31 -17.50 -21.18
C ILE A 348 3.50 -17.13 -22.43
N ASP A 349 2.44 -17.88 -22.74
CA ASP A 349 1.57 -17.65 -23.90
C ASP A 349 0.91 -16.26 -23.85
N LEU A 350 0.68 -15.71 -22.66
CA LEU A 350 0.17 -14.33 -22.50
C LEU A 350 1.15 -13.27 -23.03
N PHE A 351 2.45 -13.55 -22.94
CA PHE A 351 3.50 -12.63 -23.38
C PHE A 351 3.62 -12.55 -24.90
N GLU A 352 3.21 -13.61 -25.62
CA GLU A 352 3.34 -13.69 -27.08
C GLU A 352 2.40 -12.73 -27.84
N THR A 353 1.47 -12.10 -27.12
CA THR A 353 0.58 -11.10 -27.69
C THR A 353 1.26 -9.73 -27.85
N ALA A 354 1.00 -9.06 -28.98
CA ALA A 354 1.58 -7.74 -29.27
C ALA A 354 0.99 -6.62 -28.40
N LEU A 355 -0.28 -6.75 -27.99
CA LEU A 355 -0.98 -5.83 -27.11
C LEU A 355 -1.09 -6.45 -25.71
N ARG A 356 -0.54 -5.76 -24.69
CA ARG A 356 -0.46 -6.23 -23.31
C ARG A 356 -0.80 -5.13 -22.31
N ASP A 357 -1.51 -5.49 -21.25
CA ASP A 357 -1.67 -4.71 -20.03
C ASP A 357 -0.58 -5.09 -19.01
N TYR A 358 -0.69 -4.56 -17.79
CA TYR A 358 0.26 -4.86 -16.72
C TYR A 358 0.21 -6.34 -16.34
N GLU A 359 -0.98 -6.93 -16.19
CA GLU A 359 -1.15 -8.36 -15.84
C GLU A 359 -0.52 -9.30 -16.88
N LYS A 360 -0.75 -9.05 -18.17
CA LYS A 360 -0.11 -9.86 -19.23
C LYS A 360 1.39 -9.67 -19.31
N ASP A 361 1.94 -8.53 -18.88
CA ASP A 361 3.39 -8.39 -18.77
C ASP A 361 3.97 -9.25 -17.65
N ILE A 362 3.23 -9.53 -16.58
CA ILE A 362 3.63 -10.53 -15.58
C ILE A 362 3.59 -11.93 -16.21
N SER A 363 2.57 -12.26 -17.01
CA SER A 363 2.42 -13.56 -17.68
C SER A 363 2.45 -14.73 -16.70
N VAL A 364 1.56 -14.72 -15.71
CA VAL A 364 1.41 -15.78 -14.71
C VAL A 364 -0.06 -16.05 -14.43
N LYS A 365 -0.35 -17.24 -13.91
CA LYS A 365 -1.63 -17.52 -13.24
C LYS A 365 -1.41 -17.72 -11.75
N MET A 366 -2.42 -17.36 -10.96
CA MET A 366 -2.39 -17.47 -9.51
C MET A 366 -3.56 -18.30 -8.98
N THR A 367 -3.34 -19.02 -7.87
CA THR A 367 -4.37 -19.78 -7.13
C THR A 367 -4.07 -19.79 -5.63
N VAL A 368 -5.09 -19.86 -4.76
CA VAL A 368 -4.89 -20.01 -3.30
C VAL A 368 -4.57 -21.43 -2.88
N SER A 369 -4.88 -22.41 -3.71
CA SER A 369 -4.75 -23.82 -3.39
C SER A 369 -4.16 -24.56 -4.57
N ARG A 370 -3.25 -25.51 -4.29
CA ARG A 370 -2.66 -26.37 -5.34
C ARG A 370 -3.69 -27.21 -6.09
N ASN A 371 -4.90 -27.35 -5.52
CA ASN A 371 -5.98 -28.15 -6.10
C ASN A 371 -7.00 -27.32 -6.89
N GLU A 372 -6.91 -25.98 -6.84
CA GLU A 372 -7.79 -25.08 -7.57
C GLU A 372 -7.17 -24.66 -8.89
N THR A 373 -7.99 -24.47 -9.91
CA THR A 373 -7.54 -24.03 -11.24
C THR A 373 -7.02 -22.59 -11.16
N PRO A 374 -5.75 -22.32 -11.51
CA PRO A 374 -5.18 -20.97 -11.51
C PRO A 374 -5.88 -20.02 -12.48
N THR A 375 -5.93 -18.73 -12.12
CA THR A 375 -6.52 -17.67 -12.96
C THR A 375 -5.53 -16.54 -13.20
N SER A 376 -5.71 -15.79 -14.29
CA SER A 376 -4.86 -14.64 -14.64
C SER A 376 -5.28 -13.33 -13.97
N VAL A 377 -6.25 -13.37 -13.05
CA VAL A 377 -6.73 -12.17 -12.33
C VAL A 377 -6.39 -12.36 -10.87
N VAL A 378 -5.70 -11.38 -10.27
CA VAL A 378 -5.47 -11.33 -8.84
C VAL A 378 -6.82 -11.08 -8.15
N GLN A 379 -7.50 -12.15 -7.73
CA GLN A 379 -8.66 -12.03 -6.84
C GLN A 379 -8.15 -11.79 -5.41
N ALA A 380 -8.79 -10.89 -4.68
CA ALA A 380 -8.54 -10.72 -3.25
C ALA A 380 -8.86 -12.04 -2.54
N LEU A 381 -7.83 -12.69 -2.01
CA LEU A 381 -7.88 -14.10 -1.65
C LEU A 381 -7.30 -14.35 -0.25
N SER A 382 -7.69 -15.49 0.33
CA SER A 382 -7.62 -15.94 1.74
C SER A 382 -6.21 -16.08 2.36
N PRO A 383 -6.03 -15.90 3.69
CA PRO A 383 -4.75 -16.07 4.38
C PRO A 383 -4.30 -17.53 4.41
N PHE A 384 -3.29 -17.89 3.60
CA PHE A 384 -2.59 -19.16 3.65
C PHE A 384 -1.08 -19.00 3.43
N ALA A 385 -0.39 -18.18 4.21
CA ALA A 385 1.01 -18.44 4.58
C ALA A 385 1.38 -17.69 5.87
N SER A 386 2.49 -18.12 6.48
CA SER A 386 3.10 -17.38 7.57
C SER A 386 3.79 -16.14 7.01
N SER A 387 3.57 -14.99 7.64
CA SER A 387 4.24 -13.71 7.35
C SER A 387 5.77 -13.80 7.40
N ALA A 388 6.33 -14.85 8.03
CA ALA A 388 7.76 -15.06 8.22
C ALA A 388 8.57 -15.13 6.93
N SER A 389 8.10 -15.83 5.89
CA SER A 389 8.86 -15.96 4.62
C SER A 389 8.93 -14.65 3.85
N LEU A 390 7.87 -13.84 3.91
CA LEU A 390 7.85 -12.50 3.33
C LEU A 390 8.80 -11.56 4.06
N LEU A 391 8.79 -11.57 5.39
CA LEU A 391 9.70 -10.76 6.20
C LEU A 391 11.16 -11.12 5.93
N LEU A 392 11.48 -12.41 5.75
CA LEU A 392 12.81 -12.87 5.35
C LEU A 392 13.21 -12.41 3.94
N LEU A 393 12.31 -12.52 2.96
CA LEU A 393 12.55 -12.01 1.60
C LEU A 393 12.89 -10.51 1.65
N LEU A 394 12.15 -9.74 2.44
CA LEU A 394 12.36 -8.31 2.57
C LEU A 394 13.67 -7.97 3.27
N SER A 395 14.02 -8.69 4.35
CA SER A 395 15.29 -8.48 5.05
C SER A 395 16.51 -8.89 4.22
N ASP A 396 16.41 -10.00 3.48
CA ASP A 396 17.53 -10.57 2.73
C ASP A 396 17.81 -9.83 1.43
N ASN A 397 16.76 -9.31 0.76
CA ASN A 397 16.89 -8.65 -0.54
C ASN A 397 16.93 -7.11 -0.49
N PHE A 398 16.33 -6.49 0.52
CA PHE A 398 16.14 -5.02 0.54
C PHE A 398 16.84 -4.32 1.71
N CYS A 399 17.87 -4.96 2.27
CA CYS A 399 18.78 -4.47 3.31
C CYS A 399 18.28 -4.67 4.76
N SER A 400 19.24 -4.95 5.66
CA SER A 400 19.01 -5.20 7.09
C SER A 400 18.60 -3.97 7.93
N MET A 401 18.34 -2.83 7.27
CA MET A 401 17.90 -1.57 7.91
C MET A 401 16.42 -1.25 7.66
N LEU A 402 15.65 -2.17 7.06
CA LEU A 402 14.23 -1.98 6.82
C LEU A 402 13.47 -2.04 8.16
N HIS A 403 13.00 -0.90 8.67
CA HIS A 403 11.97 -0.92 9.71
C HIS A 403 10.65 -1.30 9.05
N LEU A 404 10.16 -2.49 9.41
CA LEU A 404 8.95 -3.07 8.86
C LEU A 404 7.78 -2.77 9.78
N LEU A 405 6.77 -2.11 9.24
CA LEU A 405 5.48 -1.92 9.91
C LEU A 405 4.44 -2.78 9.21
N ILE A 406 3.90 -3.79 9.89
CA ILE A 406 2.82 -4.59 9.32
C ILE A 406 1.52 -3.85 9.58
N SER A 407 0.88 -3.37 8.53
CA SER A 407 -0.50 -2.88 8.58
C SER A 407 -1.39 -3.99 8.03
N VAL A 408 -2.35 -4.47 8.82
CA VAL A 408 -3.36 -5.45 8.37
C VAL A 408 -4.68 -4.73 8.18
#